data_AF-A0A6G2V3T7-F1
#
_entry.id   AF-A0A6G2V3T7-F1
#
_cell.length_a   1.000
_cell.length_b   1.000
_cell.length_c   1.000
_cell.angle_alpha   90.00
_cell.angle_beta   90.00
_cell.angle_gamma   90.00
#
_symmetry.space_group_name_H-M   'P 1'
#
loop_
_entity.id
_entity.type
_entity.pdbx_description
1 polymer ?
#
loop_
_entity_poly.entity_id
_entity_poly.type
_entity_poly.pdbx_seq_one_letter_code
_entity_poly.pdbx_strand_id
1 'polypeptide(L)'
;MFPPAAERSWRDAWPVAAQAGDGNAWVTGACWLYCRREGVAVLWVGAVATPGATGDLYACGPCVTELARLVRAQVHVRDGIADPAARLSRNPSRRLHTTAAAGACEHRQIELREGKTHCRECSRQLYL
;
A
#
# COMPACT_ATOMS: atom_id res chain seq x y z
N MET A 1 14.32 -7.98 25.50
CA MET A 1 13.18 -8.91 25.32
C MET A 1 12.23 -8.23 24.34
N PHE A 2 12.09 -8.76 23.12
CA PHE A 2 11.17 -8.18 22.13
C PHE A 2 9.76 -8.68 22.44
N PRO A 3 8.71 -7.83 22.37
CA PRO A 3 7.34 -8.31 22.54
C PRO A 3 7.04 -9.35 21.44
N PRO A 4 6.26 -10.41 21.75
CA PRO A 4 5.74 -11.31 20.73
C PRO A 4 5.06 -10.50 19.61
N ALA A 5 5.14 -10.99 18.37
CA ALA A 5 4.60 -10.29 17.20
C ALA A 5 3.11 -9.90 17.34
N ALA A 6 2.38 -10.55 18.25
CA ALA A 6 0.98 -10.26 18.58
C ALA A 6 0.77 -8.93 19.34
N GLU A 7 1.79 -8.40 20.03
CA GLU A 7 1.70 -7.18 20.86
C GLU A 7 2.23 -5.92 20.17
N ARG A 8 2.96 -6.08 19.05
CA ARG A 8 3.25 -4.92 18.20
C ARG A 8 1.93 -4.49 17.58
N SER A 9 1.67 -3.18 17.61
CA SER A 9 0.63 -2.63 16.77
C SER A 9 0.87 -3.15 15.35
N TRP A 10 -0.17 -3.65 14.68
CA TRP A 10 -0.08 -4.06 13.27
C TRP A 10 0.46 -2.92 12.38
N ARG A 11 0.43 -1.67 12.90
CA ARG A 11 1.03 -0.49 12.29
C ARG A 11 2.56 -0.47 12.31
N ASP A 12 3.21 -1.16 13.25
CA ASP A 12 4.67 -1.15 13.42
C ASP A 12 5.37 -2.25 12.62
N ALA A 13 4.74 -3.43 12.52
CA ALA A 13 5.20 -4.52 11.66
C ALA A 13 4.02 -5.46 11.35
N TRP A 14 3.76 -5.68 10.07
CA TRP A 14 2.70 -6.61 9.67
C TRP A 14 3.17 -8.06 9.85
N PRO A 15 2.44 -8.90 10.62
CA PRO A 15 2.86 -10.27 10.88
C PRO A 15 2.80 -11.13 9.62
N VAL A 16 3.74 -12.08 9.53
CA VAL A 16 3.74 -13.08 8.45
C VAL A 16 2.45 -13.90 8.54
N ALA A 17 1.87 -14.24 7.38
CA ALA A 17 0.70 -15.09 7.34
C ALA A 17 1.04 -16.50 7.87
N ALA A 18 0.06 -17.16 8.49
CA ALA A 18 0.27 -18.50 9.01
C ALA A 18 0.69 -19.49 7.91
N GLN A 19 1.62 -20.37 8.23
CA GLN A 19 2.20 -21.40 7.35
C GLN A 19 2.10 -22.78 7.98
N ALA A 20 1.95 -23.84 7.18
CA ALA A 20 1.94 -25.19 7.71
C ALA A 20 3.26 -25.48 8.47
N GLY A 21 3.15 -25.93 9.72
CA GLY A 21 4.31 -26.20 10.59
C GLY A 21 4.79 -25.02 11.44
N ASP A 22 4.07 -23.89 11.44
CA ASP A 22 4.39 -22.68 12.23
C ASP A 22 3.93 -22.73 13.71
N GLY A 23 3.52 -23.90 14.19
CA GLY A 23 3.01 -24.08 15.56
C GLY A 23 1.52 -23.78 15.72
N ASN A 24 0.81 -23.33 14.68
CA ASN A 24 -0.64 -23.23 14.71
C ASN A 24 -1.31 -24.61 14.63
N ALA A 25 -2.56 -24.69 15.09
CA ALA A 25 -3.37 -25.91 15.09
C ALA A 25 -3.95 -26.21 13.69
N TRP A 26 -3.09 -26.61 12.76
CA TRP A 26 -3.49 -27.09 11.43
C TRP A 26 -4.15 -28.47 11.53
N VAL A 27 -5.26 -28.66 10.82
CA VAL A 27 -5.98 -29.95 10.71
C VAL A 27 -6.11 -30.37 9.26
N THR A 28 -6.24 -31.66 8.98
CA THR A 28 -6.53 -32.14 7.62
C THR A 28 -8.00 -31.91 7.31
N GLY A 29 -8.30 -31.22 6.21
CA GLY A 29 -9.68 -30.91 5.83
C GLY A 29 -9.81 -30.31 4.43
N ALA A 30 -10.95 -29.65 4.21
CA ALA A 30 -11.22 -28.92 2.97
C ALA A 30 -10.89 -27.43 3.14
N CYS A 31 -10.23 -26.84 2.15
CA CYS A 31 -10.04 -25.39 2.09
C CYS A 31 -11.32 -24.72 1.60
N TRP A 32 -11.89 -23.83 2.41
CA TRP A 32 -13.17 -23.19 2.09
C TRP A 32 -13.01 -21.93 1.24
N LEU A 33 -11.78 -21.41 1.13
CA LEU A 33 -11.43 -20.30 0.24
C LEU A 33 -11.28 -20.78 -1.23
N TYR A 34 -10.68 -19.93 -2.05
CA TYR A 34 -10.65 -20.01 -3.52
C TYR A 34 -10.22 -21.36 -4.10
N CYS A 35 -9.26 -22.07 -3.48
CA CYS A 35 -8.69 -23.27 -4.10
C CYS A 35 -9.53 -24.54 -3.91
N ARG A 36 -10.46 -24.57 -2.94
CA ARG A 36 -11.41 -25.68 -2.69
C ARG A 36 -10.82 -27.10 -2.56
N ARG A 37 -9.50 -27.23 -2.37
CA ARG A 37 -8.81 -28.52 -2.24
C ARG A 37 -9.22 -29.24 -0.96
N GLU A 38 -9.31 -30.56 -1.04
CA GLU A 38 -9.60 -31.46 0.07
C GLU A 38 -8.34 -32.23 0.49
N GLY A 39 -8.35 -32.81 1.69
CA GLY A 39 -7.23 -33.60 2.21
C GLY A 39 -5.95 -32.79 2.46
N VAL A 40 -6.07 -31.47 2.59
CA VAL A 40 -4.93 -30.55 2.81
C VAL A 40 -4.91 -30.05 4.24
N ALA A 41 -3.74 -29.65 4.73
CA ALA A 41 -3.63 -28.94 6.00
C ALA A 41 -4.36 -27.59 5.91
N VAL A 42 -5.34 -27.38 6.79
CA VAL A 42 -6.15 -26.17 6.89
C VAL A 42 -6.12 -25.60 8.31
N LEU A 43 -6.18 -24.28 8.41
CA LEU A 43 -6.23 -23.52 9.66
C LEU A 43 -7.60 -22.88 9.81
N TRP A 44 -8.11 -22.84 11.04
CA TRP A 44 -9.29 -22.03 11.37
C TRP A 44 -8.98 -20.53 11.20
N VAL A 45 -9.70 -19.87 10.30
CA VAL A 45 -9.53 -18.44 9.98
C VAL A 45 -10.48 -17.57 10.79
N GLY A 46 -11.67 -18.07 11.11
CA GLY A 46 -12.68 -17.34 11.86
C GLY A 46 -14.08 -17.91 11.67
N ALA A 47 -15.05 -17.35 12.38
CA ALA A 47 -16.46 -17.68 12.20
C ALA A 47 -17.04 -16.94 10.97
N VAL A 48 -17.94 -17.61 10.25
CA VAL A 48 -18.73 -17.06 9.14
C VAL A 48 -20.22 -17.26 9.42
N ALA A 49 -21.02 -16.29 9.01
CA ALA A 49 -22.47 -16.34 9.13
C ALA A 49 -23.12 -16.34 7.74
N THR A 50 -24.14 -17.18 7.59
CA THR A 50 -25.08 -17.17 6.47
C THR A 50 -26.48 -16.90 7.03
N PRO A 51 -27.45 -16.49 6.20
CA PRO A 51 -28.84 -16.48 6.64
C PRO A 51 -29.23 -17.84 7.25
N GLY A 52 -29.59 -17.84 8.54
CA GLY A 52 -30.02 -19.04 9.26
C GLY A 52 -28.92 -19.94 9.84
N ALA A 53 -27.63 -19.65 9.68
CA ALA A 53 -26.57 -20.50 10.24
C ALA A 53 -25.25 -19.76 10.49
N THR A 54 -24.45 -20.32 11.41
CA THR A 54 -23.05 -19.94 11.64
C THR A 54 -22.17 -21.17 11.44
N GLY A 55 -20.97 -20.97 10.92
CA GLY A 55 -19.97 -22.02 10.75
C GLY A 55 -18.55 -21.49 10.86
N ASP A 56 -17.59 -22.39 10.79
CA ASP A 56 -16.17 -22.08 10.85
C ASP A 56 -15.55 -22.03 9.46
N LEU A 57 -14.76 -21.00 9.17
CA LEU A 57 -14.00 -20.88 7.93
C LEU A 57 -12.61 -21.50 8.09
N TYR A 58 -12.33 -22.56 7.34
CA TYR A 58 -11.01 -23.19 7.29
C TYR A 58 -10.28 -22.91 5.97
N ALA A 59 -8.97 -22.67 6.01
CA ALA A 59 -8.17 -22.38 4.81
C ALA A 59 -6.77 -22.98 4.82
N CYS A 60 -6.29 -23.40 3.65
CA CYS A 60 -4.91 -23.87 3.49
C CYS A 60 -3.89 -22.72 3.46
N GLY A 61 -2.63 -23.00 3.79
CA GLY A 61 -1.54 -22.01 3.89
C GLY A 61 -1.40 -21.05 2.69
N PRO A 62 -1.41 -21.54 1.43
CA PRO A 62 -1.38 -20.65 0.26
C PRO A 62 -2.56 -19.68 0.21
N CYS A 63 -3.78 -20.13 0.57
CA CYS A 63 -4.95 -19.26 0.59
C CYS A 63 -4.93 -18.27 1.76
N VAL A 64 -4.40 -18.65 2.93
CA VAL A 64 -4.20 -17.74 4.06
C VAL A 64 -3.19 -16.63 3.70
N THR A 65 -2.12 -16.99 2.99
CA THR A 65 -1.13 -16.02 2.50
C THR A 65 -1.75 -14.99 1.56
N GLU A 66 -2.57 -15.46 0.62
CA GLU A 66 -3.25 -14.57 -0.32
C GLU A 66 -4.31 -13.71 0.36
N LEU A 67 -5.09 -14.27 1.29
CA LEU A 67 -6.04 -13.51 2.09
C LEU A 67 -5.33 -12.39 2.87
N ALA A 68 -4.20 -12.68 3.51
CA ALA A 68 -3.40 -11.68 4.20
C ALA A 68 -2.90 -10.58 3.25
N ARG A 69 -2.55 -10.92 2.00
CA ARG A 69 -2.18 -9.93 0.97
C ARG A 69 -3.35 -9.03 0.60
N LEU A 70 -4.54 -9.59 0.41
CA LEU A 70 -5.76 -8.83 0.10
C LEU A 70 -6.16 -7.89 1.23
N VAL A 71 -6.11 -8.37 2.48
CA VAL A 71 -6.41 -7.55 3.66
C VAL A 71 -5.43 -6.39 3.78
N ARG A 72 -4.12 -6.63 3.57
CA ARG A 72 -3.10 -5.56 3.53
C ARG A 72 -3.45 -4.50 2.50
N ALA A 73 -3.77 -4.90 1.27
CA ALA A 73 -4.14 -3.97 0.21
C ALA A 73 -5.39 -3.15 0.56
N GLN A 74 -6.39 -3.77 1.17
CA GLN A 74 -7.62 -3.10 1.60
C GLN A 74 -7.36 -2.05 2.68
N VAL A 75 -6.53 -2.36 3.67
CA VAL A 75 -6.15 -1.41 4.73
C VAL A 75 -5.42 -0.20 4.14
N HIS A 76 -4.46 -0.42 3.23
CA HIS A 76 -3.77 0.68 2.56
C HIS A 76 -4.71 1.59 1.75
N VAL A 77 -5.71 1.01 1.07
CA VAL A 77 -6.71 1.81 0.34
C VAL A 77 -7.58 2.62 1.31
N ARG A 78 -8.05 2.00 2.40
CA ARG A 78 -8.86 2.69 3.41
C ARG A 78 -8.10 3.84 4.06
N ASP A 79 -6.86 3.63 4.45
CA ASP A 79 -6.03 4.66 5.08
C ASP A 79 -5.67 5.78 4.09
N GLY A 80 -5.45 5.44 2.81
CA GLY A 80 -5.28 6.44 1.75
C GLY A 80 -6.54 7.23 1.39
N ILE A 81 -7.73 6.73 1.71
CA ILE A 81 -9.02 7.45 1.59
C ILE A 81 -9.29 8.29 2.85
N ALA A 82 -8.95 7.77 4.03
CA ALA A 82 -9.10 8.43 5.33
C ALA A 82 -8.07 9.55 5.55
N ASP A 83 -7.11 9.74 4.64
CA ASP A 83 -6.16 10.85 4.65
C ASP A 83 -6.47 11.91 3.57
N PRO A 84 -7.36 12.89 3.87
CA PRO A 84 -7.50 14.10 3.05
C PRO A 84 -6.20 14.92 2.94
N ALA A 85 -5.28 14.81 3.90
CA ALA A 85 -4.03 15.56 3.93
C ALA A 85 -2.95 14.96 2.99
N ALA A 86 -2.99 13.65 2.72
CA ALA A 86 -2.16 13.02 1.69
C ALA A 86 -2.50 13.48 0.26
N ARG A 87 -3.74 13.95 0.00
CA ARG A 87 -4.06 14.59 -1.29
C ARG A 87 -3.38 15.95 -1.45
N LEU A 88 -3.12 16.68 -0.36
CA LEU A 88 -2.36 17.94 -0.39
C LEU A 88 -0.85 17.70 -0.51
N SER A 89 -0.34 16.53 -0.07
CA SER A 89 1.06 16.14 -0.28
C SER A 89 1.34 15.48 -1.63
N ARG A 90 0.30 15.10 -2.40
CA ARG A 90 0.39 14.81 -3.84
C ARG A 90 0.27 16.08 -4.68
N ASN A 91 0.93 17.17 -4.24
CA ASN A 91 1.27 18.24 -5.17
C ASN A 91 2.50 17.78 -5.96
N PRO A 92 2.44 17.56 -7.29
CA PRO A 92 3.57 17.07 -8.07
C PRO A 92 4.71 18.10 -8.20
N SER A 93 4.60 19.27 -7.58
CA SER A 93 5.53 20.39 -7.76
C SER A 93 6.91 20.22 -7.11
N ARG A 94 7.27 19.04 -6.60
CA ARG A 94 8.59 18.85 -5.98
C ARG A 94 9.28 17.54 -6.36
N ARG A 95 9.54 17.38 -7.67
CA ARG A 95 10.85 17.03 -8.26
C ARG A 95 10.64 16.52 -9.68
N LEU A 96 10.99 17.34 -10.67
CA LEU A 96 11.93 16.99 -11.73
C LEU A 96 12.34 18.30 -12.43
N HIS A 97 13.45 18.88 -11.97
CA HIS A 97 14.29 19.69 -12.85
C HIS A 97 14.95 18.72 -13.81
N THR A 98 14.27 18.40 -14.91
CA THR A 98 14.88 17.70 -16.03
C THR A 98 14.33 18.30 -17.32
N THR A 99 15.08 19.26 -17.83
CA THR A 99 15.18 19.64 -19.25
C THR A 99 13.86 19.66 -20.03
N ALA A 100 12.99 20.62 -19.74
CA ALA A 100 11.88 20.95 -20.64
C ALA A 100 12.35 21.96 -21.72
N ALA A 101 12.18 21.52 -22.96
CA ALA A 101 12.48 22.19 -24.20
C ALA A 101 11.88 23.61 -24.31
N ALA A 102 12.43 24.37 -25.26
CA ALA A 102 12.17 25.77 -25.61
C ALA A 102 10.71 26.27 -25.42
N GLY A 103 10.40 26.75 -24.22
CA GLY A 103 9.18 27.51 -23.92
C GLY A 103 9.44 28.50 -22.78
N ALA A 104 8.78 29.67 -22.85
CA ALA A 104 8.88 30.73 -21.86
C ALA A 104 8.50 30.20 -20.45
N CYS A 105 9.22 30.64 -19.41
CA CYS A 105 8.84 30.32 -18.04
C CYS A 105 7.64 31.17 -17.60
N GLU A 106 6.77 30.63 -16.75
CA GLU A 106 5.58 31.33 -16.22
C GLU A 106 5.90 32.39 -15.15
N HIS A 107 7.16 32.52 -14.74
CA HIS A 107 7.59 33.51 -13.76
C HIS A 107 7.63 34.91 -14.37
N ARG A 108 7.02 35.88 -13.68
CA ARG A 108 6.82 37.25 -14.19
C ARG A 108 7.96 38.22 -13.85
N GLN A 109 8.92 37.80 -13.03
CA GLN A 109 10.05 38.64 -12.63
C GLN A 109 11.25 38.47 -13.58
N ILE A 110 11.66 39.56 -14.23
CA ILE A 110 12.77 39.60 -15.19
C ILE A 110 13.89 40.51 -14.70
N GLU A 111 15.13 40.20 -15.10
CA GLU A 111 16.32 41.04 -14.92
C GLU A 111 17.19 41.02 -16.18
N LEU A 112 17.91 42.11 -16.46
CA LEU A 112 18.90 42.15 -17.53
C LEU A 112 20.26 41.72 -16.99
N ARG A 113 20.87 40.72 -17.62
CA ARG A 113 22.29 40.36 -17.43
C ARG A 113 22.98 40.30 -18.78
N GLU A 114 24.10 41.01 -18.90
CA GLU A 114 24.94 41.02 -20.11
C GLU A 114 24.17 41.31 -21.41
N GLY A 115 23.21 42.23 -21.35
CA GLY A 115 22.38 42.61 -22.51
C GLY A 115 21.29 41.60 -22.90
N LYS A 116 21.09 40.54 -22.11
CA LYS A 116 20.05 39.52 -22.32
C LYS A 116 19.04 39.52 -21.17
N THR A 117 17.76 39.39 -21.50
CA THR A 117 16.69 39.29 -20.50
C THR A 117 16.69 37.90 -19.88
N HIS A 118 16.76 37.82 -18.57
CA HIS A 118 16.69 36.58 -17.81
C HIS A 118 15.54 36.62 -16.81
N CYS A 119 14.95 35.47 -16.51
CA CYS A 119 14.03 35.33 -15.38
C CYS A 119 14.80 35.35 -14.06
N ARG A 120 14.37 36.16 -13.08
CA ARG A 120 14.99 36.23 -11.74
C ARG A 120 14.90 34.93 -10.94
N GLU A 121 13.82 34.20 -11.11
CA GLU A 121 13.50 33.04 -10.27
C GLU A 121 14.16 31.76 -10.77
N CYS A 122 14.23 31.56 -12.08
CA CYS A 122 14.82 30.35 -12.67
C CYS A 122 16.10 30.60 -13.47
N SER A 123 16.59 31.85 -13.53
CA SER A 123 17.80 32.26 -14.26
C SER A 123 17.80 31.89 -15.76
N ARG A 124 16.63 31.65 -16.35
CA ARG A 124 16.50 31.27 -17.77
C ARG A 124 16.51 32.50 -18.67
N GLN A 125 17.26 32.45 -19.77
CA GLN A 125 17.24 33.50 -20.79
C GLN A 125 15.90 33.50 -21.53
N LEU A 126 15.28 34.68 -21.62
CA LEU A 126 14.07 34.94 -22.39
C LEU A 126 14.46 35.61 -23.71
N TYR A 127 14.00 35.03 -24.81
CA TYR A 127 14.04 35.67 -26.13
C TYR A 127 12.70 36.38 -26.29
N LEU A 128 12.71 37.69 -26.12
CA LEU A 128 11.58 38.57 -26.46
C LEU A 128 11.61 38.88 -27.96
#